data_AF-A0A8D1QJJ6-F1
#
_entry.id   AF-A0A8D1QJJ6-F1
#
_cell.length_a   1.000
_cell.length_b   1.000
_cell.length_c   1.000
_cell.angle_alpha   90.00
_cell.angle_beta   90.00
_cell.angle_gamma   90.00
#
_symmetry.space_group_name_H-M   'P 1'
#
loop_
_entity.id
_entity.type
_entity.pdbx_description
1 polymer ?
#
loop_
_entity_poly.entity_id
_entity_poly.type
_entity_poly.pdbx_seq_one_letter_code
_entity_poly.pdbx_strand_id
1 'polypeptide(L)'
;MEVIVLFRIISFRQAVYFMCLFAAVSCGCLPQLHKNTFFRGGDVSAMYTPSARHCQMMCTFHPRCLLFSFLPADSTSVTDKRFGCFLKDSVTGMLPRVLRKNAISGHSLKQCGHQIRACHRDIYKGIDMRGVNFNVSKVKSVEECQKRCTNSIHCLFFTYATQAFNNAEYRNNCLLKHSPGGTPTSIKVLANVESGFSLKPCADSEIGCHMDIFQHLAFSDVDVARVIAPDAFVCRTICTYHPNCLFFTFYTNAWKIESQRNVCFLKTSHSGTPSSPTPQENAISGYSLLTCKQTLPEPCHSKIYSEVDFEGEELNVTFVQGANLCQETCTKTIRCQFFTYSLHPEDCRGEKCKCSLRLSSDGSPTKITHGMRASSGYSLRLCRSGDHSACATKANTRIVGGTDSFLGEWPWQVSLQAKLRAQNHLCGGSIIGHQWVLTAAHCFDG
;
A
#
# COMPACT_ATOMS: atom_id res chain seq x y z
N MET A 1 -29.61 14.31 -20.59
CA MET A 1 -28.35 13.63 -20.95
C MET A 1 -27.23 14.49 -20.38
N GLU A 2 -26.77 14.20 -19.16
CA GLU A 2 -25.72 14.97 -18.50
C GLU A 2 -24.39 14.62 -19.16
N VAL A 3 -23.88 15.52 -20.00
CA VAL A 3 -22.53 15.41 -20.52
C VAL A 3 -21.59 16.01 -19.47
N ILE A 4 -20.49 15.32 -19.19
CA ILE A 4 -19.44 15.75 -18.25
C ILE A 4 -18.24 16.19 -19.09
N VAL A 5 -17.67 17.35 -18.82
CA VAL A 5 -16.53 17.89 -19.59
C VAL A 5 -15.27 17.92 -18.72
N LEU A 6 -14.16 17.41 -19.25
CA LEU A 6 -12.84 17.36 -18.60
C LEU A 6 -11.91 18.38 -19.27
N PHE A 7 -11.36 19.33 -18.50
CA PHE A 7 -10.38 20.31 -19.01
C PHE A 7 -8.96 20.01 -18.54
N ARG A 8 -7.99 20.18 -19.44
CA ARG A 8 -6.55 20.07 -19.16
C ARG A 8 -5.97 21.44 -18.84
N ILE A 9 -5.37 21.60 -17.66
CA ILE A 9 -4.71 22.84 -17.25
C ILE A 9 -3.42 23.04 -18.09
N ILE A 10 -3.30 24.17 -18.80
CA ILE A 10 -2.07 24.58 -19.52
C ILE A 10 -1.52 25.83 -18.83
N SER A 11 -0.32 25.73 -18.27
CA SER A 11 0.39 26.86 -17.64
C SER A 11 1.39 27.46 -18.61
N PHE A 12 1.18 28.71 -19.01
CA PHE A 12 2.16 29.53 -19.73
C PHE A 12 2.91 30.41 -18.73
N ARG A 13 4.13 30.02 -18.35
CA ARG A 13 5.16 30.96 -17.86
C ARG A 13 6.56 30.51 -18.27
N GLN A 14 7.14 31.21 -19.24
CA GLN A 14 8.58 31.34 -19.42
C GLN A 14 9.11 32.37 -18.42
N ALA A 15 10.15 32.02 -17.66
CA ALA A 15 11.19 32.94 -17.21
C ALA A 15 12.42 32.13 -16.79
N VAL A 16 13.51 32.39 -17.50
CA VAL A 16 14.88 31.90 -17.27
C VAL A 16 15.41 32.49 -15.96
N TYR A 17 15.98 31.68 -15.06
CA TYR A 17 17.07 32.14 -14.18
C TYR A 17 17.92 30.98 -13.63
N PHE A 18 19.22 31.09 -13.94
CA PHE A 18 20.42 30.71 -13.20
C PHE A 18 20.62 29.29 -12.64
N MET A 19 21.64 28.64 -13.22
CA MET A 19 22.36 27.48 -12.71
C MET A 19 22.90 27.74 -11.30
N CYS A 20 22.43 26.96 -10.33
CA CYS A 20 23.20 26.58 -9.14
C CYS A 20 23.05 25.06 -8.99
N LEU A 21 24.06 24.33 -9.49
CA LEU A 21 24.27 22.91 -9.22
C LEU A 21 24.72 22.74 -7.77
N PHE A 22 23.77 22.85 -6.83
CA PHE A 22 23.89 22.09 -5.60
C PHE A 22 23.26 20.72 -5.89
N ALA A 23 24.11 19.74 -6.17
CA ALA A 23 23.72 18.34 -6.08
C ALA A 23 23.42 18.02 -4.61
N ALA A 24 22.25 18.42 -4.14
CA ALA A 24 21.63 17.76 -3.02
C ALA A 24 21.43 16.31 -3.46
N VAL A 25 22.24 15.40 -2.94
CA VAL A 25 21.97 13.96 -3.01
C VAL A 25 20.68 13.77 -2.23
N SER A 26 19.54 13.94 -2.90
CA SER A 26 18.26 13.54 -2.37
C SER A 26 18.33 12.03 -2.23
N CYS A 27 18.49 11.58 -0.98
CA CYS A 27 18.30 10.19 -0.58
C CYS A 27 16.80 9.86 -0.67
N GLY A 28 16.21 10.01 -1.84
CA GLY A 28 14.77 9.97 -2.06
C GLY A 28 14.50 9.29 -3.40
N CYS A 29 14.11 8.02 -3.34
CA CYS A 29 13.72 7.17 -4.45
C CYS A 29 14.83 6.71 -5.45
N LEU A 30 15.10 5.40 -5.47
CA LEU A 30 15.99 4.75 -6.44
C LEU A 30 15.20 3.71 -7.27
N PRO A 31 14.45 4.13 -8.30
CA PRO A 31 13.59 3.21 -9.06
C PRO A 31 14.37 2.30 -10.02
N GLN A 32 15.64 2.62 -10.30
CA GLN A 32 16.45 1.94 -11.30
C GLN A 32 16.78 0.49 -10.92
N LEU A 33 16.76 -0.37 -11.93
CA LEU A 33 17.14 -1.78 -11.80
C LEU A 33 18.57 -2.01 -12.32
N HIS A 34 19.33 -2.80 -11.58
CA HIS A 34 20.70 -3.18 -11.90
C HIS A 34 20.72 -4.56 -12.54
N LYS A 35 21.02 -4.61 -13.85
CA LYS A 35 21.19 -5.87 -14.59
C LYS A 35 22.52 -6.54 -14.23
N ASN A 36 22.58 -7.86 -14.41
CA ASN A 36 23.74 -8.71 -14.11
C ASN A 36 24.28 -8.54 -12.68
N THR A 37 23.45 -8.13 -11.73
CA THR A 37 23.87 -7.76 -10.39
C THR A 37 23.08 -8.55 -9.37
N PHE A 38 23.76 -9.07 -8.35
CA PHE A 38 23.16 -9.71 -7.18
C PHE A 38 23.72 -9.08 -5.89
N PHE A 39 22.87 -8.75 -4.93
CA PHE A 39 23.30 -8.25 -3.63
C PHE A 39 23.61 -9.43 -2.70
N ARG A 40 24.81 -9.47 -2.13
CA ARG A 40 25.23 -10.55 -1.23
C ARG A 40 24.81 -10.25 0.21
N GLY A 41 24.18 -11.24 0.87
CA GLY A 41 23.75 -11.15 2.27
C GLY A 41 22.49 -10.32 2.47
N GLY A 42 22.21 -9.99 3.73
CA GLY A 42 21.09 -9.14 4.16
C GLY A 42 19.70 -9.75 3.94
N ASP A 43 19.60 -11.04 3.64
CA ASP A 43 18.34 -11.71 3.31
C ASP A 43 17.34 -11.67 4.48
N VAL A 44 16.16 -11.10 4.25
CA VAL A 44 15.06 -11.01 5.23
C VAL A 44 13.90 -11.95 4.90
N SER A 45 13.67 -12.22 3.61
CA SER A 45 12.61 -13.11 3.13
C SER A 45 12.90 -13.51 1.67
N ALA A 46 12.37 -14.65 1.24
CA ALA A 46 12.46 -15.11 -0.13
C ALA A 46 11.11 -15.65 -0.61
N MET A 47 10.78 -15.38 -1.87
CA MET A 47 9.52 -15.78 -2.50
C MET A 47 9.70 -15.94 -4.02
N TYR A 48 8.68 -16.42 -4.71
CA TYR A 48 8.68 -16.47 -6.18
C TYR A 48 7.88 -15.32 -6.76
N THR A 49 8.47 -14.65 -7.74
CA THR A 49 7.82 -13.54 -8.46
C THR A 49 8.06 -13.68 -9.95
N PRO A 50 7.10 -13.35 -10.82
CA PRO A 50 7.28 -13.56 -12.26
C PRO A 50 8.25 -12.56 -12.91
N SER A 51 8.57 -11.44 -12.25
CA SER A 51 9.50 -10.44 -12.77
C SER A 51 10.22 -9.66 -11.66
N ALA A 52 11.33 -9.01 -12.02
CA ALA A 52 12.03 -8.10 -11.13
C ALA A 52 11.18 -6.91 -10.69
N ARG A 53 10.26 -6.41 -11.54
CA ARG A 53 9.33 -5.33 -11.18
C ARG A 53 8.34 -5.80 -10.11
N HIS A 54 7.82 -7.01 -10.25
CA HIS A 54 6.96 -7.58 -9.21
C HIS A 54 7.74 -7.81 -7.91
N CYS A 55 8.99 -8.28 -7.98
CA CYS A 55 9.88 -8.39 -6.82
C CYS A 55 10.15 -7.04 -6.14
N GLN A 56 10.35 -5.97 -6.92
CA GLN A 56 10.48 -4.60 -6.39
C GLN A 56 9.23 -4.15 -5.65
N MET A 57 8.04 -4.44 -6.20
CA MET A 57 6.76 -4.15 -5.54
C MET A 57 6.67 -4.92 -4.21
N MET A 58 6.97 -6.23 -4.20
CA MET A 58 7.00 -7.01 -2.96
C MET A 58 7.99 -6.45 -1.92
N CYS A 59 9.19 -6.03 -2.35
CA CYS A 59 10.16 -5.37 -1.47
C CYS A 59 9.63 -4.03 -0.93
N THR A 60 8.90 -3.27 -1.74
CA THR A 60 8.35 -1.97 -1.36
C THR A 60 7.35 -2.12 -0.21
N PHE A 61 6.43 -3.07 -0.30
CA PHE A 61 5.42 -3.32 0.72
C PHE A 61 5.90 -4.18 1.90
N HIS A 62 7.01 -4.92 1.75
CA HIS A 62 7.60 -5.65 2.88
C HIS A 62 8.18 -4.67 3.92
N PRO A 63 7.88 -4.83 5.23
CA PRO A 63 8.16 -3.84 6.27
C PRO A 63 9.64 -3.53 6.48
N ARG A 64 10.53 -4.50 6.23
CA ARG A 64 11.98 -4.33 6.37
C ARG A 64 12.77 -4.24 5.06
N CYS A 65 12.18 -4.57 3.93
CA CYS A 65 12.97 -4.71 2.70
C CYS A 65 13.37 -3.34 2.15
N LEU A 66 14.66 -3.14 1.93
CA LEU A 66 15.23 -1.96 1.28
C LEU A 66 15.80 -2.27 -0.10
N LEU A 67 16.29 -3.50 -0.29
CA LEU A 67 17.01 -3.97 -1.45
C LEU A 67 16.45 -5.33 -1.86
N PHE A 68 16.54 -5.68 -3.14
CA PHE A 68 16.18 -7.01 -3.58
C PHE A 68 17.10 -7.52 -4.68
N SER A 69 17.13 -8.84 -4.83
CA SER A 69 17.73 -9.51 -5.98
C SER A 69 16.74 -10.52 -6.54
N PHE A 70 16.62 -10.54 -7.87
CA PHE A 70 15.73 -11.40 -8.63
C PHE A 70 16.53 -12.28 -9.58
N LEU A 71 16.17 -13.55 -9.64
CA LEU A 71 16.76 -14.54 -10.55
C LEU A 71 15.74 -14.95 -11.62
N PRO A 72 15.83 -14.41 -12.85
CA PRO A 72 15.01 -14.87 -13.97
C PRO A 72 15.25 -16.35 -14.31
N ALA A 73 14.36 -16.95 -15.11
CA ALA A 73 14.41 -18.38 -15.45
C ALA A 73 15.74 -18.85 -16.07
N ASP A 74 16.38 -18.00 -16.86
CA ASP A 74 17.62 -18.26 -17.60
C ASP A 74 18.90 -17.93 -16.78
N SER A 75 18.76 -17.38 -15.57
CA SER A 75 19.89 -16.94 -14.74
C SER A 75 20.54 -18.06 -13.92
N THR A 76 19.93 -19.25 -13.86
CA THR A 76 20.39 -20.37 -13.04
C THR A 76 20.00 -21.72 -13.62
N SER A 77 20.96 -22.66 -13.62
CA SER A 77 20.71 -24.07 -13.95
C SER A 77 19.90 -24.78 -12.86
N VAL A 78 20.01 -24.32 -11.61
CA VAL A 78 19.23 -24.85 -10.47
C VAL A 78 17.77 -24.40 -10.61
N THR A 79 16.88 -25.35 -10.91
CA THR A 79 15.47 -25.12 -11.21
C THR A 79 14.70 -24.43 -10.09
N ASP A 80 15.03 -24.73 -8.83
CA ASP A 80 14.31 -24.21 -7.66
C ASP A 80 14.74 -22.79 -7.28
N LYS A 81 15.80 -22.27 -7.90
CA LYS A 81 16.21 -20.86 -7.74
C LYS A 81 15.64 -19.95 -8.83
N ARG A 82 14.99 -20.51 -9.85
CA ARG A 82 14.35 -19.73 -10.92
C ARG A 82 13.17 -18.95 -10.38
N PHE A 83 13.01 -17.73 -10.87
CA PHE A 83 12.01 -16.76 -10.40
C PHE A 83 12.13 -16.38 -8.92
N GLY A 84 13.26 -16.73 -8.27
CA GLY A 84 13.52 -16.38 -6.88
C GLY A 84 13.68 -14.87 -6.72
N CYS A 85 12.89 -14.31 -5.80
CA CYS A 85 12.94 -12.94 -5.33
C CYS A 85 13.44 -12.93 -3.89
N PHE A 86 14.61 -12.34 -3.68
CA PHE A 86 15.29 -12.29 -2.39
C PHE A 86 15.18 -10.87 -1.86
N LEU A 87 14.37 -10.70 -0.82
CA LEU A 87 14.17 -9.43 -0.13
C LEU A 87 15.28 -9.24 0.90
N LYS A 88 15.83 -8.02 0.98
CA LYS A 88 17.02 -7.73 1.77
C LYS A 88 16.92 -6.43 2.56
N ASP A 89 17.56 -6.40 3.73
CA ASP A 89 17.79 -5.22 4.56
C ASP A 89 19.30 -5.00 4.76
N SER A 90 19.67 -3.76 5.08
CA SER A 90 21.03 -3.38 5.45
C SER A 90 20.99 -2.15 6.35
N VAL A 91 21.76 -2.18 7.45
CA VAL A 91 21.89 -1.04 8.36
C VAL A 91 22.42 0.21 7.66
N THR A 92 23.25 0.06 6.63
CA THR A 92 23.80 1.17 5.82
C THR A 92 22.91 1.54 4.63
N GLY A 93 21.83 0.79 4.38
CA GLY A 93 21.03 0.91 3.16
C GLY A 93 21.71 0.39 1.89
N MET A 94 22.93 -0.17 1.99
CA MET A 94 23.72 -0.70 0.88
C MET A 94 24.20 -2.13 1.17
N LEU A 95 24.34 -2.94 0.12
CA LEU A 95 24.92 -4.29 0.20
C LEU A 95 25.98 -4.49 -0.87
N PRO A 96 26.97 -5.39 -0.65
CA PRO A 96 27.97 -5.74 -1.65
C PRO A 96 27.31 -6.26 -2.93
N ARG A 97 27.71 -5.69 -4.07
CA ARG A 97 27.26 -6.09 -5.40
C ARG A 97 28.20 -7.14 -5.95
N VAL A 98 27.66 -8.28 -6.37
CA VAL A 98 28.41 -9.29 -7.11
C VAL A 98 27.86 -9.42 -8.52
N LEU A 99 28.77 -9.58 -9.49
CA LEU A 99 28.40 -9.86 -10.87
C LEU A 99 27.75 -11.25 -10.92
N ARG A 100 26.52 -11.30 -11.42
CA ARG A 100 25.81 -12.55 -11.65
C ARG A 100 24.99 -12.45 -12.91
N LYS A 101 25.36 -13.21 -13.93
CA LYS A 101 24.72 -13.18 -15.26
C LYS A 101 23.20 -13.30 -15.14
N ASN A 102 22.50 -12.38 -15.81
CA ASN A 102 21.05 -12.25 -15.89
C ASN A 102 20.31 -12.00 -14.57
N ALA A 103 21.00 -11.97 -13.42
CA ALA A 103 20.38 -11.52 -12.18
C ALA A 103 20.01 -10.04 -12.27
N ILE A 104 18.88 -9.65 -11.68
CA ILE A 104 18.41 -8.27 -11.65
C ILE A 104 18.23 -7.87 -10.20
N SER A 105 18.89 -6.81 -9.77
CA SER A 105 18.73 -6.27 -8.42
C SER A 105 18.20 -4.85 -8.45
N GLY A 106 17.70 -4.36 -7.32
CA GLY A 106 17.20 -3.00 -7.22
C GLY A 106 16.88 -2.61 -5.78
N HIS A 107 16.36 -1.39 -5.62
CA HIS A 107 15.91 -0.86 -4.35
C HIS A 107 14.38 -0.92 -4.26
N SER A 108 13.87 -0.96 -3.03
CA SER A 108 12.46 -0.71 -2.74
C SER A 108 12.06 0.70 -3.18
N LEU A 109 10.78 0.90 -3.47
CA LEU A 109 10.23 2.22 -3.79
C LEU A 109 9.76 3.00 -2.56
N LYS A 110 10.23 2.65 -1.35
CA LYS A 110 9.98 3.45 -0.15
C LYS A 110 10.47 4.88 -0.41
N GLN A 111 9.69 5.88 0.00
CA GLN A 111 9.90 7.32 -0.24
C GLN A 111 9.73 7.77 -1.72
N CYS A 112 9.18 6.93 -2.61
CA CYS A 112 8.90 7.30 -4.00
C CYS A 112 7.50 7.90 -4.25
N GLY A 113 6.72 8.18 -3.20
CA GLY A 113 5.39 8.80 -3.31
C GLY A 113 4.46 8.07 -4.29
N HIS A 114 4.00 8.77 -5.32
CA HIS A 114 3.01 8.30 -6.30
C HIS A 114 3.44 7.07 -7.12
N GLN A 115 4.74 6.73 -7.13
CA GLN A 115 5.25 5.51 -7.76
C GLN A 115 4.96 4.24 -6.94
N ILE A 116 4.62 4.38 -5.66
CA ILE A 116 4.30 3.25 -4.77
C ILE A 116 2.91 2.73 -5.15
N ARG A 117 2.85 1.62 -5.90
CA ARG A 117 1.59 0.99 -6.33
C ARG A 117 1.63 -0.51 -6.08
N ALA A 118 0.57 -1.02 -5.45
CA ALA A 118 0.34 -2.47 -5.31
C ALA A 118 -0.33 -3.07 -6.55
N CYS A 119 -0.95 -2.23 -7.39
CA CYS A 119 -1.56 -2.63 -8.65
C CYS A 119 -0.52 -3.18 -9.63
N HIS A 120 -0.74 -4.41 -10.10
CA HIS A 120 0.15 -5.10 -11.03
C HIS A 120 -0.67 -5.73 -12.16
N ARG A 121 -0.67 -5.09 -13.35
CA ARG A 121 -1.54 -5.48 -14.48
C ARG A 121 -0.93 -6.49 -15.44
N ASP A 122 0.39 -6.71 -15.38
CA ASP A 122 1.08 -7.50 -16.41
C ASP A 122 0.57 -8.93 -16.49
N ILE A 123 0.40 -9.41 -17.73
CA ILE A 123 0.15 -10.81 -18.07
C ILE A 123 1.47 -11.44 -18.49
N TYR A 124 1.77 -12.61 -17.94
CA TYR A 124 3.01 -13.33 -18.15
C TYR A 124 2.77 -14.58 -18.98
N LYS A 125 3.19 -14.52 -20.24
CA LYS A 125 3.11 -15.65 -21.18
C LYS A 125 4.19 -16.68 -20.89
N GLY A 126 3.87 -17.95 -21.12
CA GLY A 126 4.84 -19.03 -21.03
C GLY A 126 5.24 -19.42 -19.61
N ILE A 127 4.50 -18.98 -18.59
CA ILE A 127 4.75 -19.35 -17.19
C ILE A 127 3.47 -19.79 -16.47
N ASP A 128 3.61 -20.80 -15.62
CA ASP A 128 2.61 -21.29 -14.68
C ASP A 128 2.99 -20.87 -13.26
N MET A 129 2.17 -20.00 -12.66
CA MET A 129 2.29 -19.57 -11.28
C MET A 129 1.53 -20.54 -10.37
N ARG A 130 2.23 -21.37 -9.59
CA ARG A 130 1.60 -22.43 -8.80
C ARG A 130 1.09 -21.95 -7.45
N GLY A 131 -0.02 -22.55 -7.03
CA GLY A 131 -0.73 -22.27 -5.78
C GLY A 131 -1.85 -23.29 -5.60
N VAL A 132 -2.72 -23.06 -4.63
CA VAL A 132 -3.92 -23.88 -4.41
C VAL A 132 -4.95 -23.52 -5.46
N ASN A 133 -5.27 -24.47 -6.35
CA ASN A 133 -6.33 -24.32 -7.35
C ASN A 133 -7.68 -24.57 -6.66
N PHE A 134 -8.45 -23.52 -6.41
CA PHE A 134 -9.75 -23.65 -5.74
C PHE A 134 -10.92 -23.51 -6.71
N ASN A 135 -10.70 -22.98 -7.92
CA ASN A 135 -11.71 -22.89 -8.96
C ASN A 135 -11.07 -23.07 -10.34
N VAL A 136 -11.66 -23.94 -11.16
CA VAL A 136 -11.27 -24.16 -12.55
C VAL A 136 -12.50 -24.01 -13.42
N SER A 137 -12.43 -23.15 -14.44
CA SER A 137 -13.57 -22.88 -15.32
C SER A 137 -13.13 -22.51 -16.73
N LYS A 138 -13.99 -22.76 -17.72
CA LYS A 138 -13.73 -22.37 -19.12
C LYS A 138 -13.95 -20.86 -19.30
N VAL A 139 -13.04 -20.21 -20.01
CA VAL A 139 -13.09 -18.77 -20.39
C VAL A 139 -12.67 -18.59 -21.85
N LYS A 140 -13.02 -17.45 -22.45
CA LYS A 140 -12.68 -17.15 -23.85
C LYS A 140 -11.30 -16.53 -24.00
N SER A 141 -10.81 -15.80 -22.99
CA SER A 141 -9.51 -15.14 -23.05
C SER A 141 -8.83 -15.01 -21.67
N VAL A 142 -7.56 -14.59 -21.69
CA VAL A 142 -6.78 -14.33 -20.47
C VAL A 142 -7.33 -13.14 -19.69
N GLU A 143 -7.87 -12.12 -20.37
CA GLU A 143 -8.50 -10.95 -19.74
C GLU A 143 -9.78 -11.34 -19.01
N GLU A 144 -10.58 -12.25 -19.58
CA GLU A 144 -11.74 -12.82 -18.89
C GLU A 144 -11.32 -13.59 -17.64
N CYS A 145 -10.22 -14.37 -17.73
CA CYS A 145 -9.66 -15.07 -16.57
C CYS A 145 -9.18 -14.09 -15.47
N GLN A 146 -8.49 -13.01 -15.86
CA GLN A 146 -8.04 -11.98 -14.94
C GLN A 146 -9.22 -11.28 -14.26
N LYS A 147 -10.28 -10.98 -15.02
CA LYS A 147 -11.52 -10.42 -14.47
C LYS A 147 -12.17 -11.38 -13.47
N ARG A 148 -12.28 -12.67 -13.79
CA ARG A 148 -12.79 -13.69 -12.85
C ARG A 148 -11.95 -13.79 -11.58
N CYS A 149 -10.62 -13.76 -11.69
CA CYS A 149 -9.75 -13.72 -10.52
C CYS A 149 -9.98 -12.44 -9.68
N THR A 150 -10.03 -11.29 -10.33
CA THR A 150 -10.27 -10.00 -9.67
C THR A 150 -11.59 -10.01 -8.89
N ASN A 151 -12.63 -10.63 -9.47
CA ASN A 151 -13.97 -10.74 -8.90
C ASN A 151 -14.20 -12.02 -8.06
N SER A 152 -13.14 -12.73 -7.70
CA SER A 152 -13.21 -13.86 -6.77
C SER A 152 -12.48 -13.50 -5.48
N ILE A 153 -13.17 -13.54 -4.34
CA ILE A 153 -12.67 -13.01 -3.05
C ILE A 153 -11.32 -13.61 -2.65
N HIS A 154 -11.14 -14.91 -2.88
CA HIS A 154 -9.92 -15.66 -2.53
C HIS A 154 -8.82 -15.60 -3.59
N CYS A 155 -9.12 -15.21 -4.82
CA CYS A 155 -8.13 -15.29 -5.89
C CYS A 155 -7.07 -14.19 -5.75
N LEU A 156 -5.82 -14.62 -5.65
CA LEU A 156 -4.63 -13.76 -5.63
C LEU A 156 -3.98 -13.69 -7.02
N PHE A 157 -3.90 -14.83 -7.70
CA PHE A 157 -3.34 -14.97 -9.05
C PHE A 157 -4.01 -16.12 -9.80
N PHE A 158 -3.78 -16.19 -11.10
CA PHE A 158 -4.39 -17.18 -11.97
C PHE A 158 -3.41 -17.70 -13.02
N THR A 159 -3.77 -18.82 -13.63
CA THR A 159 -3.15 -19.30 -14.87
C THR A 159 -4.24 -19.69 -15.85
N TYR A 160 -4.15 -19.18 -17.07
CA TYR A 160 -5.00 -19.48 -18.19
C TYR A 160 -4.27 -20.40 -19.17
N ALA A 161 -4.84 -21.57 -19.44
CA ALA A 161 -4.37 -22.45 -20.49
C ALA A 161 -5.01 -22.05 -21.83
N THR A 162 -4.20 -21.68 -22.80
CA THR A 162 -4.67 -21.19 -24.10
C THR A 162 -5.30 -22.31 -24.94
N GLN A 163 -5.93 -21.96 -26.06
CA GLN A 163 -6.43 -22.94 -27.02
C GLN A 163 -5.33 -23.82 -27.63
N ALA A 164 -4.09 -23.33 -27.66
CA ALA A 164 -2.92 -24.07 -28.13
C ALA A 164 -2.35 -25.03 -27.07
N PHE A 165 -2.94 -25.12 -25.87
CA PHE A 165 -2.43 -25.99 -24.81
C PHE A 165 -2.49 -27.47 -25.22
N ASN A 166 -1.43 -28.22 -24.88
CA ASN A 166 -1.21 -29.57 -25.40
C ASN A 166 -2.35 -30.53 -25.03
N ASN A 167 -2.79 -30.50 -23.77
CA ASN A 167 -3.91 -31.32 -23.33
C ASN A 167 -5.24 -30.63 -23.66
N ALA A 168 -6.04 -31.27 -24.51
CA ALA A 168 -7.33 -30.77 -24.98
C ALA A 168 -8.33 -30.49 -23.86
N GLU A 169 -8.30 -31.26 -22.77
CA GLU A 169 -9.18 -31.08 -21.61
C GLU A 169 -8.94 -29.73 -20.92
N TYR A 170 -7.68 -29.30 -20.87
CA TYR A 170 -7.27 -28.06 -20.21
C TYR A 170 -7.34 -26.83 -21.11
N ARG A 171 -7.55 -26.97 -22.42
CA ARG A 171 -7.67 -25.82 -23.33
C ARG A 171 -8.75 -24.87 -22.85
N ASN A 172 -8.44 -23.58 -22.81
CA ASN A 172 -9.33 -22.52 -22.38
C ASN A 172 -9.72 -22.56 -20.88
N ASN A 173 -9.03 -23.37 -20.06
CA ASN A 173 -9.26 -23.37 -18.61
C ASN A 173 -8.57 -22.17 -17.96
N CYS A 174 -9.33 -21.47 -17.13
CA CYS A 174 -8.87 -20.49 -16.16
C CYS A 174 -8.78 -21.16 -14.79
N LEU A 175 -7.58 -21.18 -14.21
CA LEU A 175 -7.33 -21.73 -12.88
C LEU A 175 -7.12 -20.56 -11.91
N LEU A 176 -8.05 -20.36 -10.98
CA LEU A 176 -7.95 -19.34 -9.93
C LEU A 176 -7.21 -19.91 -8.73
N LYS A 177 -6.27 -19.12 -8.20
CA LYS A 177 -5.29 -19.61 -7.22
C LYS A 177 -5.11 -18.66 -6.05
N HIS A 178 -4.82 -19.23 -4.90
CA HIS A 178 -4.31 -18.54 -3.72
C HIS A 178 -3.13 -19.30 -3.12
N SER A 179 -2.49 -18.71 -2.12
CA SER A 179 -1.32 -19.27 -1.47
C SER A 179 -1.16 -18.69 -0.06
N PRO A 180 -0.71 -19.47 0.94
CA PRO A 180 -0.46 -18.94 2.28
C PRO A 180 0.52 -17.76 2.33
N GLY A 181 1.52 -17.72 1.44
CA GLY A 181 2.51 -16.63 1.39
C GLY A 181 2.09 -15.41 0.56
N GLY A 182 0.86 -15.36 0.04
CA GLY A 182 0.40 -14.28 -0.84
C GLY A 182 1.04 -14.22 -2.24
N THR A 183 1.99 -15.12 -2.52
CA THR A 183 2.76 -15.23 -3.76
C THR A 183 2.81 -16.69 -4.22
N PRO A 184 3.05 -16.95 -5.53
CA PRO A 184 3.14 -18.31 -6.03
C PRO A 184 4.13 -19.17 -5.23
N THR A 185 3.73 -20.41 -4.93
CA THR A 185 4.60 -21.36 -4.20
C THR A 185 5.75 -21.85 -5.09
N SER A 186 5.59 -21.77 -6.40
CA SER A 186 6.65 -21.90 -7.40
C SER A 186 6.19 -21.30 -8.73
N ILE A 187 7.14 -20.99 -9.62
CA ILE A 187 6.85 -20.56 -10.99
C ILE A 187 7.62 -21.46 -11.95
N LYS A 188 6.91 -22.04 -12.92
CA LYS A 188 7.49 -22.94 -13.93
C LYS A 188 7.30 -22.37 -15.32
N VAL A 189 8.30 -22.51 -16.17
CA VAL A 189 8.18 -22.21 -17.60
C VAL A 189 7.32 -23.31 -18.23
N LEU A 190 6.22 -22.92 -18.86
CA LEU A 190 5.27 -23.83 -19.49
C LEU A 190 4.71 -23.15 -20.74
N ALA A 191 4.85 -23.80 -21.90
CA ALA A 191 4.32 -23.25 -23.14
C ALA A 191 2.78 -23.21 -23.13
N ASN A 192 2.22 -22.28 -23.91
CA ASN A 192 0.78 -22.19 -24.17
C ASN A 192 -0.09 -21.93 -22.92
N VAL A 193 0.50 -21.35 -21.87
CA VAL A 193 -0.20 -20.80 -20.71
C VAL A 193 0.15 -19.32 -20.52
N GLU A 194 -0.75 -18.59 -19.87
CA GLU A 194 -0.56 -17.20 -19.48
C GLU A 194 -1.00 -17.02 -18.02
N SER A 195 -0.16 -16.43 -17.18
CA SER A 195 -0.47 -16.19 -15.76
C SER A 195 -0.54 -14.70 -15.44
N GLY A 196 -1.27 -14.34 -14.39
CA GLY A 196 -1.39 -12.96 -13.95
C GLY A 196 -1.90 -12.85 -12.52
N PHE A 197 -1.98 -11.63 -11.99
CA PHE A 197 -2.50 -11.35 -10.66
C PHE A 197 -3.91 -10.76 -10.72
N SER A 198 -4.61 -10.89 -9.59
CA SER A 198 -5.84 -10.16 -9.30
C SER A 198 -5.63 -8.65 -9.36
N LEU A 199 -6.58 -7.92 -9.93
CA LEU A 199 -6.55 -6.46 -10.02
C LEU A 199 -7.30 -5.77 -8.87
N LYS A 200 -7.61 -6.48 -7.78
CA LYS A 200 -8.17 -5.86 -6.56
C LYS A 200 -7.33 -4.67 -6.08
N PRO A 201 -5.98 -4.73 -6.02
CA PRO A 201 -5.14 -3.58 -5.66
C PRO A 201 -5.13 -2.42 -6.67
N CYS A 202 -5.76 -2.62 -7.84
CA CYS A 202 -5.98 -1.60 -8.87
C CYS A 202 -7.35 -0.91 -8.72
N ALA A 203 -8.15 -1.28 -7.72
CA ALA A 203 -9.54 -0.84 -7.54
C ALA A 203 -10.49 -1.25 -8.69
N ASP A 204 -10.18 -2.36 -9.37
CA ASP A 204 -10.92 -2.89 -10.52
C ASP A 204 -11.94 -3.99 -10.14
N SER A 205 -12.14 -4.26 -8.84
CA SER A 205 -13.04 -5.32 -8.35
C SER A 205 -14.52 -4.93 -8.46
N GLU A 206 -15.34 -5.84 -8.96
CA GLU A 206 -16.80 -5.70 -9.03
C GLU A 206 -17.53 -6.21 -7.78
N ILE A 207 -16.84 -6.90 -6.87
CA ILE A 207 -17.40 -7.43 -5.61
C ILE A 207 -17.97 -6.29 -4.73
N GLY A 208 -17.35 -5.11 -4.78
CA GLY A 208 -17.60 -4.04 -3.82
C GLY A 208 -16.89 -4.30 -2.49
N CYS A 209 -17.09 -3.42 -1.50
CA CYS A 209 -16.50 -3.55 -0.19
C CYS A 209 -17.47 -3.12 0.91
N HIS A 210 -17.28 -3.72 2.10
CA HIS A 210 -18.02 -3.37 3.30
C HIS A 210 -17.22 -2.33 4.08
N MET A 211 -17.72 -1.09 4.09
CA MET A 211 -17.09 0.02 4.81
C MET A 211 -17.41 -0.01 6.31
N ASP A 212 -18.41 -0.80 6.70
CA ASP A 212 -18.92 -0.89 8.06
C ASP A 212 -17.84 -1.32 9.04
N ILE A 213 -17.84 -0.65 10.18
CA ILE A 213 -17.05 -0.98 11.36
C ILE A 213 -18.03 -1.32 12.47
N PHE A 214 -17.95 -2.53 12.98
CA PHE A 214 -18.84 -3.03 14.01
C PHE A 214 -18.22 -2.83 15.38
N GLN A 215 -18.85 -1.98 16.19
CA GLN A 215 -18.49 -1.80 17.59
C GLN A 215 -19.01 -2.96 18.42
N HIS A 216 -18.26 -3.32 19.46
CA HIS A 216 -18.59 -4.39 20.40
C HIS A 216 -18.91 -5.73 19.74
N LEU A 217 -18.16 -6.08 18.69
CA LEU A 217 -18.38 -7.29 17.90
C LEU A 217 -17.03 -7.95 17.57
N ALA A 218 -16.95 -9.25 17.77
CA ALA A 218 -15.79 -10.07 17.40
C ALA A 218 -16.17 -11.10 16.33
N PHE A 219 -15.33 -11.23 15.31
CA PHE A 219 -15.41 -12.31 14.32
C PHE A 219 -14.58 -13.51 14.79
N SER A 220 -15.17 -14.69 14.66
CA SER A 220 -14.53 -15.96 14.98
C SER A 220 -14.30 -16.72 13.69
N ASP A 221 -13.04 -16.97 13.31
CA ASP A 221 -12.64 -17.63 12.07
C ASP A 221 -11.12 -17.91 12.12
N VAL A 222 -10.49 -18.23 10.99
CA VAL A 222 -9.06 -18.54 10.90
C VAL A 222 -8.23 -17.27 11.01
N ASP A 223 -7.39 -17.18 12.04
CA ASP A 223 -6.38 -16.13 12.19
C ASP A 223 -5.20 -16.38 11.23
N VAL A 224 -4.95 -15.44 10.32
CA VAL A 224 -3.81 -15.50 9.38
C VAL A 224 -2.61 -14.70 9.86
N ALA A 225 -2.82 -13.72 10.74
CA ALA A 225 -1.76 -12.96 11.41
C ALA A 225 -2.28 -12.25 12.67
N ARG A 226 -1.35 -11.91 13.56
CA ARG A 226 -1.60 -11.12 14.77
C ARG A 226 -0.59 -9.98 14.83
N VAL A 227 -1.07 -8.75 14.88
CA VAL A 227 -0.23 -7.54 14.97
C VAL A 227 -0.75 -6.61 16.06
N ILE A 228 0.08 -5.68 16.53
CA ILE A 228 -0.38 -4.61 17.43
C ILE A 228 -0.73 -3.37 16.61
N ALA A 229 -1.87 -2.77 16.90
CA ALA A 229 -2.36 -1.56 16.27
C ALA A 229 -2.89 -0.56 17.32
N PRO A 230 -2.69 0.75 17.13
CA PRO A 230 -3.20 1.75 18.08
C PRO A 230 -4.72 1.90 17.99
N ASP A 231 -5.32 1.65 16.82
CA ASP A 231 -6.77 1.69 16.62
C ASP A 231 -7.23 0.73 15.51
N ALA A 232 -8.55 0.59 15.38
CA ALA A 232 -9.19 -0.27 14.39
C ALA A 232 -8.97 0.19 12.93
N PHE A 233 -8.65 1.46 12.68
CA PHE A 233 -8.43 1.96 11.31
C PHE A 233 -7.05 1.57 10.79
N VAL A 234 -6.03 1.62 11.66
CA VAL A 234 -4.71 1.04 11.38
C VAL A 234 -4.86 -0.47 11.15
N CYS A 235 -5.57 -1.17 12.04
CA CYS A 235 -5.84 -2.61 11.88
C CYS A 235 -6.51 -2.95 10.54
N ARG A 236 -7.53 -2.18 10.13
CA ARG A 236 -8.19 -2.33 8.83
C ARG A 236 -7.24 -2.14 7.65
N THR A 237 -6.36 -1.13 7.73
CA THR A 237 -5.42 -0.84 6.64
C THR A 237 -4.36 -1.94 6.54
N ILE A 238 -3.86 -2.47 7.66
CA ILE A 238 -2.98 -3.63 7.68
C ILE A 238 -3.69 -4.85 7.05
N CYS A 239 -4.94 -5.13 7.45
CA CYS A 239 -5.74 -6.19 6.82
C CYS A 239 -5.88 -5.98 5.30
N THR A 240 -6.13 -4.74 4.86
CA THR A 240 -6.34 -4.41 3.45
C THR A 240 -5.12 -4.77 2.58
N TYR A 241 -3.91 -4.59 3.09
CA TYR A 241 -2.68 -4.90 2.37
C TYR A 241 -2.06 -6.26 2.73
N HIS A 242 -2.67 -7.00 3.66
CA HIS A 242 -2.26 -8.37 3.96
C HIS A 242 -2.94 -9.34 2.97
N PRO A 243 -2.18 -10.18 2.23
CA PRO A 243 -2.70 -10.91 1.08
C PRO A 243 -3.84 -11.89 1.41
N ASN A 244 -3.85 -12.44 2.63
CA ASN A 244 -4.86 -13.41 3.06
C ASN A 244 -5.88 -12.84 4.05
N CYS A 245 -5.86 -11.54 4.34
CA CYS A 245 -6.84 -10.97 5.27
C CYS A 245 -8.08 -10.49 4.52
N LEU A 246 -9.24 -11.01 4.92
CA LEU A 246 -10.54 -10.61 4.37
C LEU A 246 -11.31 -9.72 5.35
N PHE A 247 -11.12 -9.94 6.65
CA PHE A 247 -11.74 -9.18 7.72
C PHE A 247 -10.86 -9.27 8.98
N PHE A 248 -11.17 -8.47 9.99
CA PHE A 248 -10.36 -8.38 11.19
C PHE A 248 -11.22 -8.20 12.45
N THR A 249 -10.60 -8.49 13.59
CA THR A 249 -11.10 -8.10 14.92
C THR A 249 -9.98 -7.43 15.69
N PHE A 250 -10.26 -6.23 16.18
CA PHE A 250 -9.37 -5.40 16.97
C PHE A 250 -9.87 -5.33 18.41
N TYR A 251 -9.02 -5.68 19.37
CA TYR A 251 -9.29 -5.51 20.79
C TYR A 251 -8.73 -4.17 21.26
N THR A 252 -9.58 -3.32 21.82
CA THR A 252 -9.19 -1.98 22.25
C THR A 252 -8.26 -2.01 23.47
N ASN A 253 -7.72 -0.86 23.85
CA ASN A 253 -6.93 -0.73 25.08
C ASN A 253 -7.76 -0.93 26.37
N ALA A 254 -9.09 -0.80 26.29
CA ALA A 254 -10.02 -1.08 27.38
C ALA A 254 -10.29 -2.58 27.57
N TRP A 255 -9.68 -3.45 26.75
CA TRP A 255 -9.86 -4.90 26.86
C TRP A 255 -9.34 -5.45 28.20
N LYS A 256 -10.07 -6.42 28.75
CA LYS A 256 -9.83 -6.97 30.10
C LYS A 256 -8.51 -7.74 30.19
N ILE A 257 -8.14 -8.47 29.13
CA ILE A 257 -6.91 -9.27 29.09
C ILE A 257 -5.77 -8.37 28.59
N GLU A 258 -4.84 -8.01 29.48
CA GLU A 258 -3.77 -7.07 29.17
C GLU A 258 -2.92 -7.51 27.96
N SER A 259 -2.60 -8.80 27.83
CA SER A 259 -1.84 -9.36 26.71
C SER A 259 -2.55 -9.30 25.35
N GLN A 260 -3.84 -8.96 25.35
CA GLN A 260 -4.67 -8.83 24.15
C GLN A 260 -5.08 -7.39 23.85
N ARG A 261 -4.70 -6.41 24.67
CA ARG A 261 -4.94 -4.99 24.39
C ARG A 261 -4.21 -4.58 23.11
N ASN A 262 -4.87 -3.77 22.30
CA ASN A 262 -4.35 -3.29 21.02
C ASN A 262 -4.04 -4.39 19.98
N VAL A 263 -4.49 -5.63 20.21
CA VAL A 263 -4.27 -6.71 19.27
C VAL A 263 -5.25 -6.62 18.12
N CYS A 264 -4.69 -6.64 16.91
CA CYS A 264 -5.38 -6.75 15.65
C CYS A 264 -5.22 -8.18 15.11
N PHE A 265 -6.30 -8.95 15.12
CA PHE A 265 -6.37 -10.27 14.52
C PHE A 265 -6.81 -10.14 13.06
N LEU A 266 -5.94 -10.53 12.15
CA LEU A 266 -6.22 -10.60 10.72
C LEU A 266 -6.83 -11.96 10.41
N LYS A 267 -7.99 -12.00 9.77
CA LYS A 267 -8.80 -13.21 9.65
C LYS A 267 -9.21 -13.50 8.21
N THR A 268 -9.49 -14.77 7.96
CA THR A 268 -10.07 -15.29 6.72
C THR A 268 -11.03 -16.44 7.01
N SER A 269 -11.88 -16.78 6.04
CA SER A 269 -12.80 -17.92 6.12
C SER A 269 -12.93 -18.60 4.77
N HIS A 270 -13.39 -19.84 4.75
CA HIS A 270 -13.65 -20.54 3.49
C HIS A 270 -14.73 -19.86 2.65
N SER A 271 -15.80 -19.34 3.27
CA SER A 271 -16.87 -18.60 2.58
C SER A 271 -16.45 -17.22 2.07
N GLY A 272 -15.38 -16.65 2.61
CA GLY A 272 -14.96 -15.28 2.35
C GLY A 272 -15.70 -14.23 3.20
N THR A 273 -16.62 -14.66 4.06
CA THR A 273 -17.36 -13.83 5.01
C THR A 273 -17.27 -14.42 6.43
N PRO A 274 -17.38 -13.60 7.49
CA PRO A 274 -17.32 -14.09 8.86
C PRO A 274 -18.42 -15.13 9.15
N SER A 275 -18.08 -16.27 9.76
CA SER A 275 -19.06 -17.35 9.99
C SER A 275 -20.00 -17.06 11.16
N SER A 276 -19.48 -16.46 12.23
CA SER A 276 -20.22 -16.25 13.47
C SER A 276 -19.74 -14.97 14.17
N PRO A 277 -20.40 -13.83 13.91
CA PRO A 277 -20.20 -12.61 14.68
C PRO A 277 -20.72 -12.77 16.11
N THR A 278 -19.89 -12.43 17.09
CA THR A 278 -20.21 -12.57 18.52
C THR A 278 -20.19 -11.20 19.19
N PRO A 279 -21.25 -10.80 19.93
CA PRO A 279 -21.21 -9.59 20.75
C PRO A 279 -20.08 -9.66 21.76
N GLN A 280 -19.19 -8.68 21.72
CA GLN A 280 -17.97 -8.67 22.51
C GLN A 280 -17.57 -7.23 22.83
N GLU A 281 -17.84 -6.80 24.07
CA GLU A 281 -17.50 -5.45 24.55
C GLU A 281 -16.01 -5.15 24.35
N ASN A 282 -15.62 -3.93 23.98
CA ASN A 282 -14.22 -3.56 23.69
C ASN A 282 -13.54 -4.33 22.52
N ALA A 283 -14.32 -5.01 21.67
CA ALA A 283 -13.87 -5.50 20.36
C ALA A 283 -14.48 -4.66 19.22
N ILE A 284 -13.70 -4.41 18.19
CA ILE A 284 -14.12 -3.70 16.97
C ILE A 284 -13.76 -4.58 15.77
N SER A 285 -14.74 -4.93 14.94
CA SER A 285 -14.51 -5.75 13.74
C SER A 285 -14.84 -5.00 12.46
N GLY A 286 -14.28 -5.46 11.34
CA GLY A 286 -14.52 -4.87 10.03
C GLY A 286 -13.87 -5.67 8.91
N TYR A 287 -13.98 -5.16 7.68
CA TYR A 287 -13.53 -5.86 6.48
C TYR A 287 -12.28 -5.23 5.86
N SER A 288 -11.55 -6.03 5.09
CA SER A 288 -10.54 -5.57 4.14
C SER A 288 -11.19 -4.66 3.10
N LEU A 289 -10.51 -3.57 2.74
CA LEU A 289 -10.99 -2.62 1.74
C LEU A 289 -10.42 -2.91 0.35
N LEU A 290 -9.71 -4.04 0.16
CA LEU A 290 -8.97 -4.33 -1.07
C LEU A 290 -9.88 -4.49 -2.29
N THR A 291 -11.16 -4.82 -2.07
CA THR A 291 -12.17 -4.98 -3.12
C THR A 291 -12.98 -3.71 -3.41
N CYS A 292 -12.68 -2.59 -2.74
CA CYS A 292 -13.35 -1.32 -2.99
C CYS A 292 -13.09 -0.82 -4.42
N LYS A 293 -14.11 -0.20 -5.03
CA LYS A 293 -13.97 0.53 -6.29
C LYS A 293 -13.41 1.94 -6.03
N GLN A 294 -12.72 2.47 -7.04
CA GLN A 294 -12.18 3.85 -7.09
C GLN A 294 -10.97 4.13 -6.20
N THR A 295 -11.12 4.14 -4.87
CA THR A 295 -10.05 4.60 -3.97
C THR A 295 -9.78 3.59 -2.86
N LEU A 296 -8.57 3.04 -2.88
CA LEU A 296 -8.04 2.22 -1.78
C LEU A 296 -7.42 3.13 -0.71
N PRO A 297 -7.44 2.73 0.58
CA PRO A 297 -6.75 3.48 1.62
C PRO A 297 -5.26 3.62 1.27
N GLU A 298 -4.65 4.76 1.58
CA GLU A 298 -3.20 4.90 1.46
C GLU A 298 -2.50 3.83 2.33
N PRO A 299 -1.40 3.21 1.85
CA PRO A 299 -0.68 2.20 2.61
C PRO A 299 0.22 2.82 3.70
N CYS A 300 -0.28 3.82 4.42
CA CYS A 300 0.43 4.52 5.48
C CYS A 300 -0.51 5.09 6.54
N HIS A 301 0.05 5.53 7.67
CA HIS A 301 -0.69 6.08 8.81
C HIS A 301 -0.12 7.43 9.22
N SER A 302 -0.84 8.51 8.91
CA SER A 302 -0.39 9.88 9.22
C SER A 302 -0.69 10.33 10.64
N LYS A 303 -1.69 9.73 11.29
CA LYS A 303 -2.12 10.11 12.64
C LYS A 303 -1.01 9.90 13.67
N ILE A 304 -0.79 10.93 14.49
CA ILE A 304 0.02 10.86 15.70
C ILE A 304 -0.92 10.61 16.89
N TYR A 305 -0.51 9.71 17.76
CA TYR A 305 -1.23 9.29 18.95
C TYR A 305 -0.57 9.92 20.18
N SER A 306 -1.32 10.72 20.92
CA SER A 306 -0.89 11.28 22.20
C SER A 306 -0.98 10.26 23.32
N GLU A 307 -0.18 10.47 24.35
CA GLU A 307 -0.16 9.70 25.60
C GLU A 307 0.15 8.20 25.43
N VAL A 308 0.89 7.86 24.37
CA VAL A 308 1.25 6.48 24.07
C VAL A 308 2.72 6.35 23.67
N ASP A 309 3.30 5.22 24.08
CA ASP A 309 4.63 4.75 23.69
C ASP A 309 4.51 3.52 22.77
N PHE A 310 5.18 3.55 21.63
CA PHE A 310 5.22 2.45 20.66
C PHE A 310 6.52 1.67 20.80
N GLU A 311 6.50 0.58 21.54
CA GLU A 311 7.69 -0.23 21.81
C GLU A 311 8.16 -0.95 20.54
N GLY A 312 9.48 -1.12 20.41
CA GLY A 312 10.13 -1.76 19.28
C GLY A 312 11.66 -1.68 19.40
N GLU A 313 12.37 -2.24 18.42
CA GLU A 313 13.83 -2.13 18.32
C GLU A 313 14.23 -0.66 18.09
N GLU A 314 15.07 -0.11 18.96
CA GLU A 314 15.55 1.28 18.83
C GLU A 314 16.59 1.37 17.72
N LEU A 315 16.27 2.15 16.68
CA LEU A 315 17.15 2.40 15.55
C LEU A 315 18.13 3.54 15.83
N ASN A 316 17.59 4.65 16.35
CA ASN A 316 18.34 5.87 16.64
C ASN A 316 17.54 6.78 17.58
N VAL A 317 18.22 7.66 18.29
CA VAL A 317 17.63 8.70 19.13
C VAL A 317 18.15 10.07 18.67
N THR A 318 17.24 11.00 18.45
CA THR A 318 17.56 12.38 18.06
C THR A 318 16.79 13.38 18.91
N PHE A 319 17.22 14.64 18.93
CA PHE A 319 16.51 15.72 19.64
C PHE A 319 15.86 16.67 18.64
N VAL A 320 14.54 16.75 18.66
CA VAL A 320 13.74 17.51 17.70
C VAL A 320 12.66 18.32 18.41
N GLN A 321 12.17 19.36 17.76
CA GLN A 321 11.12 20.22 18.30
C GLN A 321 9.75 19.70 17.86
N GLY A 322 9.10 18.92 18.74
CA GLY A 322 7.73 18.43 18.54
C GLY A 322 7.61 17.11 17.77
N ALA A 323 6.45 16.47 17.95
CA ALA A 323 6.16 15.14 17.38
C ALA A 323 6.08 15.13 15.85
N ASN A 324 5.64 16.22 15.21
CA ASN A 324 5.60 16.33 13.74
C ASN A 324 7.02 16.24 13.14
N LEU A 325 7.98 16.97 13.70
CA LEU A 325 9.37 16.90 13.24
C LEU A 325 10.01 15.54 13.55
N CYS A 326 9.58 14.88 14.63
CA CYS A 326 9.95 13.48 14.89
C CYS A 326 9.41 12.52 13.82
N GLN A 327 8.15 12.69 13.39
CA GLN A 327 7.57 11.93 12.27
C GLN A 327 8.32 12.16 10.96
N GLU A 328 8.68 13.41 10.64
CA GLU A 328 9.51 13.72 9.47
C GLU A 328 10.88 13.07 9.55
N THR A 329 11.51 13.09 10.72
CA THR A 329 12.83 12.48 10.96
C THR A 329 12.76 10.96 10.77
N CYS A 330 11.71 10.31 11.28
CA CYS A 330 11.44 8.90 11.02
C CYS A 330 11.17 8.65 9.52
N THR A 331 10.42 9.53 8.86
CA THR A 331 10.08 9.40 7.43
C THR A 331 11.33 9.49 6.55
N LYS A 332 12.26 10.40 6.86
CA LYS A 332 13.54 10.58 6.15
C LYS A 332 14.50 9.42 6.43
N THR A 333 14.41 8.80 7.60
CA THR A 333 15.21 7.62 7.98
C THR A 333 14.57 6.36 7.40
N ILE A 334 15.00 5.92 6.21
CA ILE A 334 14.30 4.87 5.43
C ILE A 334 14.03 3.55 6.18
N ARG A 335 14.83 3.20 7.20
CA ARG A 335 14.62 2.01 8.06
C ARG A 335 13.58 2.20 9.16
N CYS A 336 13.38 3.44 9.63
CA CYS A 336 12.40 3.75 10.67
C CYS A 336 10.98 3.41 10.18
N GLN A 337 10.25 2.66 11.00
CA GLN A 337 8.87 2.25 10.74
C GLN A 337 7.88 3.08 11.56
N PHE A 338 8.23 3.36 12.82
CA PHE A 338 7.44 4.15 13.75
C PHE A 338 8.37 4.85 14.75
N PHE A 339 7.82 5.80 15.50
CA PHE A 339 8.58 6.62 16.44
C PHE A 339 7.79 6.87 17.72
N THR A 340 8.53 7.25 18.76
CA THR A 340 7.97 7.86 19.97
C THR A 340 8.74 9.13 20.32
N TYR A 341 8.01 10.23 20.50
CA TYR A 341 8.50 11.52 20.95
C TYR A 341 8.19 11.69 22.44
N SER A 342 9.20 11.85 23.28
CA SER A 342 9.04 12.02 24.72
C SER A 342 8.65 13.46 25.08
N LEU A 343 7.76 13.60 26.05
CA LEU A 343 7.35 14.86 26.68
C LEU A 343 7.82 14.95 28.14
N HIS A 344 8.70 14.03 28.55
CA HIS A 344 9.31 14.07 29.86
C HIS A 344 10.34 15.21 29.94
N PRO A 345 10.30 16.07 30.98
CA PRO A 345 11.25 17.18 31.12
C PRO A 345 12.72 16.75 31.07
N GLU A 346 13.05 15.59 31.63
CA GLU A 346 14.38 14.98 31.63
C GLU A 346 14.86 14.53 30.24
N ASP A 347 13.93 14.30 29.31
CA ASP A 347 14.20 13.94 27.91
C ASP A 347 14.27 15.17 27.00
N CYS A 348 14.13 16.39 27.54
CA CYS A 348 14.12 17.65 26.80
C CYS A 348 15.37 18.49 27.06
N ARG A 349 15.89 19.12 26.00
CA ARG A 349 17.00 20.07 26.00
C ARG A 349 16.52 21.37 25.37
N GLY A 350 16.08 22.31 26.21
CA GLY A 350 15.37 23.51 25.75
C GLY A 350 14.06 23.11 25.05
N GLU A 351 13.85 23.58 23.83
CA GLU A 351 12.63 23.29 23.05
C GLU A 351 12.66 21.93 22.32
N LYS A 352 13.76 21.19 22.39
CA LYS A 352 13.94 19.92 21.67
C LYS A 352 13.87 18.74 22.63
N CYS A 353 13.01 17.77 22.36
CA CYS A 353 12.92 16.54 23.16
C CYS A 353 13.34 15.30 22.39
N LYS A 354 13.57 14.23 23.14
CA LYS A 354 13.95 12.91 22.63
C LYS A 354 12.92 12.36 21.64
N CYS A 355 13.39 12.05 20.45
CA CYS A 355 12.68 11.36 19.38
C CYS A 355 13.35 10.01 19.14
N SER A 356 12.72 8.93 19.63
CA SER A 356 13.18 7.56 19.44
C SER A 356 12.61 7.01 18.14
N LEU A 357 13.48 6.72 17.18
CA LEU A 357 13.16 6.07 15.92
C LEU A 357 13.21 4.55 16.12
N ARG A 358 12.17 3.83 15.70
CA ARG A 358 12.02 2.40 16.00
C ARG A 358 11.60 1.58 14.78
N LEU A 359 11.86 0.28 14.87
CA LEU A 359 11.38 -0.73 13.93
C LEU A 359 11.01 -2.04 14.62
N SER A 360 10.40 -2.94 13.85
CA SER A 360 10.06 -4.31 14.20
C SER A 360 10.13 -5.20 12.94
N SER A 361 9.91 -6.50 13.13
CA SER A 361 9.89 -7.47 12.04
C SER A 361 8.74 -7.27 11.05
N ASP A 362 7.57 -6.84 11.52
CA ASP A 362 6.32 -6.77 10.75
C ASP A 362 5.88 -5.34 10.40
N GLY A 363 6.55 -4.31 10.94
CA GLY A 363 6.18 -2.91 10.72
C GLY A 363 5.28 -2.30 11.80
N SER A 364 4.81 -3.11 12.74
CA SER A 364 3.95 -2.70 13.86
C SER A 364 4.74 -2.63 15.17
N PRO A 365 4.30 -1.81 16.14
CA PRO A 365 4.87 -1.83 17.49
C PRO A 365 4.80 -3.23 18.10
N THR A 366 5.77 -3.62 18.92
CA THR A 366 5.71 -4.90 19.65
C THR A 366 4.75 -4.83 20.84
N LYS A 367 4.54 -3.62 21.38
CA LYS A 367 3.60 -3.28 22.44
C LYS A 367 3.24 -1.80 22.36
N ILE A 368 2.03 -1.45 22.79
CA ILE A 368 1.59 -0.05 22.94
C ILE A 368 1.27 0.17 24.42
N THR A 369 1.99 1.10 25.04
CA THR A 369 1.81 1.45 26.45
C THR A 369 1.12 2.81 26.53
N HIS A 370 -0.02 2.89 27.22
CA HIS A 370 -0.87 4.08 27.34
C HIS A 370 -0.58 4.83 28.65
N GLY A 371 -0.96 6.11 28.73
CA GLY A 371 -0.77 6.95 29.92
C GLY A 371 0.66 7.48 30.07
N MET A 372 1.45 7.40 29.01
CA MET A 372 2.84 7.86 29.00
C MET A 372 2.90 9.34 28.64
N ARG A 373 3.85 10.12 29.16
CA ARG A 373 4.14 11.47 28.66
C ARG A 373 4.93 11.38 27.35
N ALA A 374 4.26 10.93 26.30
CA ALA A 374 4.86 10.72 24.99
C ALA A 374 3.81 10.83 23.88
N SER A 375 4.27 10.98 22.64
CA SER A 375 3.43 10.91 21.44
C SER A 375 4.09 9.99 20.42
N SER A 376 3.34 9.05 19.85
CA SER A 376 3.85 8.06 18.91
C SER A 376 3.14 8.09 17.57
N GLY A 377 3.80 7.65 16.52
CA GLY A 377 3.24 7.61 15.18
C GLY A 377 4.06 6.75 14.23
N TYR A 378 3.60 6.64 12.98
CA TYR A 378 4.26 5.86 11.94
C TYR A 378 5.06 6.75 10.99
N SER A 379 6.03 6.14 10.32
CA SER A 379 6.74 6.69 9.17
C SER A 379 5.80 6.91 7.99
N LEU A 380 5.93 8.03 7.29
CA LEU A 380 5.17 8.34 6.09
C LEU A 380 5.85 7.83 4.80
N ARG A 381 6.91 7.01 4.92
CA ARG A 381 7.72 6.54 3.78
C ARG A 381 6.94 5.68 2.74
N LEU A 382 5.75 5.21 3.09
CA LEU A 382 4.86 4.47 2.19
C LEU A 382 3.68 5.33 1.69
N CYS A 383 3.49 6.54 2.19
CA CYS A 383 2.45 7.43 1.69
C CYS A 383 2.73 7.78 0.22
N ARG A 384 1.68 7.80 -0.60
CA ARG A 384 1.79 8.16 -2.01
C ARG A 384 1.89 9.67 -2.21
N SER A 385 1.41 10.40 -1.23
CA SER A 385 1.45 11.85 -1.16
C SER A 385 2.85 12.34 -0.79
N GLY A 386 3.62 12.75 -1.80
CA GLY A 386 4.63 13.81 -1.64
C GLY A 386 3.99 15.21 -1.71
N ASP A 387 2.70 15.26 -2.00
CA ASP A 387 1.81 16.41 -1.88
C ASP A 387 0.39 15.80 -1.86
N HIS A 388 -0.51 16.38 -1.08
CA HIS A 388 -1.82 15.82 -0.71
C HIS A 388 -2.54 15.10 -1.87
N SER A 389 -2.80 13.79 -1.75
CA SER A 389 -3.82 13.15 -2.57
C SER A 389 -5.16 13.82 -2.30
N ALA A 390 -5.60 14.69 -3.20
CA ALA A 390 -6.74 15.60 -3.05
C ALA A 390 -8.12 14.92 -2.99
N CYS A 391 -8.21 13.62 -2.69
CA CYS A 391 -9.48 12.88 -2.70
C CYS A 391 -9.75 12.05 -1.43
N ALA A 392 -9.03 12.29 -0.33
CA ALA A 392 -9.34 11.64 0.96
C ALA A 392 -9.03 12.51 2.17
N THR A 393 -9.49 13.77 2.17
CA THR A 393 -9.66 14.55 3.40
C THR A 393 -11.15 14.76 3.62
N LYS A 394 -11.64 14.34 4.79
CA LYS A 394 -13.05 14.38 5.19
C LYS A 394 -13.70 15.72 4.83
N ALA A 395 -14.79 15.67 4.06
CA ALA A 395 -15.76 16.76 3.94
C ALA A 395 -17.04 16.36 4.70
N ASN A 396 -17.49 17.20 5.63
CA ASN A 396 -18.82 17.06 6.22
C ASN A 396 -19.92 17.45 5.21
N THR A 397 -21.12 16.92 5.43
CA THR A 397 -22.29 16.91 4.54
C THR A 397 -22.87 18.28 4.17
N ARG A 398 -23.50 18.32 2.97
CA ARG A 398 -24.31 19.36 2.28
C ARG A 398 -24.69 20.64 3.06
N ILE A 399 -24.41 21.79 2.44
CA ILE A 399 -24.77 23.15 2.91
C ILE A 399 -26.19 23.54 2.41
N VAL A 400 -27.08 23.88 3.33
CA VAL A 400 -28.22 24.80 3.12
C VAL A 400 -28.15 25.81 4.27
N GLY A 401 -27.97 27.11 3.97
CA GLY A 401 -27.75 28.15 4.99
C GLY A 401 -26.32 28.28 5.52
N GLY A 402 -25.31 28.09 4.66
CA GLY A 402 -23.88 28.15 5.06
C GLY A 402 -23.36 29.55 5.40
N THR A 403 -22.12 29.59 5.89
CA THR A 403 -21.36 30.81 6.22
C THR A 403 -20.13 30.95 5.32
N ASP A 404 -19.48 32.11 5.32
CA ASP A 404 -18.27 32.35 4.52
C ASP A 404 -17.18 31.32 4.83
N SER A 405 -16.55 30.80 3.78
CA SER A 405 -15.49 29.78 3.91
C SER A 405 -14.13 30.39 4.26
N PHE A 406 -13.29 29.61 4.95
CA PHE A 406 -11.90 29.95 5.21
C PHE A 406 -10.97 29.50 4.08
N LEU A 407 -9.81 30.13 3.98
CA LEU A 407 -8.77 29.75 3.00
C LEU A 407 -8.35 28.29 3.23
N GLY A 408 -8.41 27.48 2.16
CA GLY A 408 -8.01 26.07 2.20
C GLY A 408 -9.08 25.10 2.74
N GLU A 409 -10.26 25.59 3.10
CA GLU A 409 -11.36 24.75 3.61
C GLU A 409 -11.93 23.82 2.52
N TRP A 410 -12.01 24.31 1.28
CA TRP A 410 -12.50 23.57 0.12
C TRP A 410 -11.44 23.56 -1.00
N PRO A 411 -10.31 22.85 -0.82
CA PRO A 411 -9.14 22.99 -1.68
C PRO A 411 -9.36 22.44 -3.11
N TRP A 412 -10.38 21.62 -3.32
CA TRP A 412 -10.79 21.18 -4.65
C TRP A 412 -11.66 22.20 -5.38
N GLN A 413 -12.29 23.15 -4.69
CA GLN A 413 -13.20 24.12 -5.30
C GLN A 413 -12.41 25.09 -6.19
N VAL A 414 -12.84 25.25 -7.45
CA VAL A 414 -12.28 26.25 -8.38
C VAL A 414 -13.35 27.15 -8.95
N SER A 415 -12.93 28.36 -9.31
CA SER A 415 -13.71 29.35 -10.03
C SER A 415 -13.29 29.31 -11.50
N LEU A 416 -14.19 28.85 -12.37
CA LEU A 416 -14.01 28.90 -13.82
C LEU A 416 -14.40 30.31 -14.28
N GLN A 417 -13.47 30.97 -14.97
CA GLN A 417 -13.62 32.35 -15.39
C GLN A 417 -13.38 32.45 -16.90
N ALA A 418 -14.25 33.18 -17.60
CA ALA A 418 -14.01 33.54 -19.00
C ALA A 418 -13.52 34.98 -19.09
N LYS A 419 -12.61 35.18 -20.04
CA LYS A 419 -12.09 36.50 -20.40
C LYS A 419 -12.59 36.87 -21.78
N LEU A 420 -13.70 37.60 -21.84
CA LEU A 420 -14.22 38.16 -23.10
C LEU A 420 -13.85 39.64 -23.22
N ARG A 421 -14.30 40.48 -22.28
CA ARG A 421 -13.89 41.90 -22.13
C ARG A 421 -13.41 42.22 -20.72
N ALA A 422 -14.09 41.68 -19.71
CA ALA A 422 -13.64 41.62 -18.33
C ALA A 422 -13.54 40.15 -17.88
N GLN A 423 -12.78 39.89 -16.82
CA GLN A 423 -12.63 38.57 -16.24
C GLN A 423 -13.77 38.33 -15.25
N ASN A 424 -14.75 37.51 -15.65
CA ASN A 424 -15.94 37.23 -14.85
C ASN A 424 -16.01 35.76 -14.48
N HIS A 425 -16.49 35.48 -13.27
CA HIS A 425 -16.86 34.12 -12.85
C HIS A 425 -18.02 33.61 -13.72
N LEU A 426 -17.88 32.40 -14.23
CA LEU A 426 -18.92 31.70 -14.98
C LEU A 426 -19.52 30.56 -14.17
N CYS A 427 -18.65 29.67 -13.67
CA CYS A 427 -19.07 28.42 -13.05
C CYS A 427 -18.09 27.97 -11.97
N GLY A 428 -18.57 27.09 -11.09
CA GLY A 428 -17.71 26.30 -10.23
C GLY A 428 -17.09 25.11 -10.97
N GLY A 429 -16.02 24.56 -10.40
CA GLY A 429 -15.48 23.26 -10.77
C GLY A 429 -14.82 22.58 -9.57
N SER A 430 -14.46 21.32 -9.74
CA SER A 430 -13.72 20.54 -8.74
C SER A 430 -12.43 19.98 -9.33
N ILE A 431 -11.31 20.21 -8.66
CA ILE A 431 -10.04 19.59 -9.01
C ILE A 431 -10.15 18.08 -8.69
N ILE A 432 -9.99 17.24 -9.71
CA ILE A 432 -10.03 15.77 -9.58
C ILE A 432 -8.66 15.12 -9.89
N GLY A 433 -7.69 15.92 -10.30
CA GLY A 433 -6.31 15.50 -10.51
C GLY A 433 -5.42 16.69 -10.86
N HIS A 434 -4.10 16.47 -10.91
CA HIS A 434 -3.11 17.54 -11.12
C HIS A 434 -3.34 18.40 -12.37
N GLN A 435 -3.96 17.85 -13.42
CA GLN A 435 -4.25 18.56 -14.65
C GLN A 435 -5.74 18.64 -14.96
N TRP A 436 -6.62 18.17 -14.07
CA TRP A 436 -8.02 17.91 -14.40
C TRP A 436 -8.98 18.60 -13.44
N VAL A 437 -9.87 19.39 -14.01
CA VAL A 437 -11.05 19.94 -13.34
C VAL A 437 -12.29 19.29 -13.93
N LEU A 438 -13.20 18.88 -13.04
CA LEU A 438 -14.54 18.41 -13.34
C LEU A 438 -15.54 19.56 -13.15
N THR A 439 -16.46 19.74 -14.09
CA THR A 439 -17.52 20.77 -14.02
C THR A 439 -18.73 20.33 -14.87
N ALA A 440 -19.79 21.12 -14.86
CA ALA A 440 -20.99 20.85 -15.65
C ALA A 440 -20.77 21.22 -17.13
N ALA A 441 -21.22 20.38 -18.08
CA ALA A 441 -21.10 20.70 -19.51
C ALA A 441 -21.79 22.02 -19.89
N HIS A 442 -22.94 22.31 -19.29
CA HIS A 442 -23.70 23.52 -19.62
C HIS A 442 -22.98 24.83 -19.29
N CYS A 443 -21.90 24.78 -18.51
CA CYS A 443 -21.01 25.93 -18.29
C CYS A 443 -20.31 26.39 -19.58
N PHE A 444 -20.38 25.61 -20.65
CA PHE A 444 -19.78 25.87 -21.95
C PHE A 444 -20.80 25.91 -23.08
N ASP A 445 -22.10 25.90 -22.76
CA ASP A 445 -23.16 26.16 -23.72
C ASP A 445 -23.20 27.67 -23.96
N GLY A 446 -22.22 28.16 -24.72
CA GLY A 446 -22.14 29.54 -25.21
C GLY A 446 -22.86 29.71 -26.53
#